data_AF-A0A1I1RP78-F1
#
_entry.id   AF-A0A1I1RP78-F1
#
_cell.length_a   1.000
_cell.length_b   1.000
_cell.length_c   1.000
_cell.angle_alpha   90.00
_cell.angle_beta   90.00
_cell.angle_gamma   90.00
#
_symmetry.space_group_name_H-M   'P 1'
#
loop_
_entity.id
_entity.type
_entity.pdbx_description
1 polymer ?
#
loop_
_entity_poly.entity_id
_entity_poly.type
_entity_poly.pdbx_seq_one_letter_code
_entity_poly.pdbx_strand_id
1 'polypeptide(L)'
;MSTTAERMRAWRGPAILSFGFRPFFLWAAIWVALAMALWIPALSGSLELPSRFDAASWHAHEFLFGYLSAIIAGFLLTAVPNWTWQLPIVGWPLGGLFVLWVGGRAEVLLSPGLPSLAVALVDLAMPVALTGFLAREIIVGKNWRNLIALTMLGIFTISNAIFHWEAARGDYAAQGYGLRAGLGAALMMIGSRDVGLISHVGLVQEAITQGFYVRSTQRGSRVEERRGME
;
A
#
# COMPACT_ATOMS: atom_id res chain seq x y z
N MET A 1 0.82 -5.35 29.43
CA MET A 1 0.88 -5.18 27.95
C MET A 1 -0.24 -4.26 27.55
N SER A 2 0.05 -3.08 26.99
CA SER A 2 -0.99 -2.10 26.60
C SER A 2 -1.79 -2.63 25.41
N THR A 3 -3.11 -2.51 25.44
CA THR A 3 -3.98 -2.89 24.33
C THR A 3 -3.81 -1.95 23.12
N THR A 4 -4.25 -2.38 21.93
CA THR A 4 -4.29 -1.57 20.71
C THR A 4 -5.01 -0.26 20.92
N ALA A 5 -6.15 -0.33 21.61
CA ALA A 5 -6.98 0.82 21.92
C ALA A 5 -6.28 1.80 22.87
N GLU A 6 -5.46 1.31 23.81
CA GLU A 6 -4.67 2.17 24.71
C GLU A 6 -3.55 2.90 23.97
N ARG A 7 -2.83 2.26 23.04
CA ARG A 7 -1.79 2.96 22.24
C ARG A 7 -2.38 3.98 21.28
N MET A 8 -3.52 3.67 20.66
CA MET A 8 -4.23 4.61 19.79
C MET A 8 -4.77 5.81 20.56
N ARG A 9 -5.31 5.61 21.78
CA ARG A 9 -5.75 6.70 22.67
C ARG A 9 -4.59 7.48 23.31
N ALA A 10 -3.44 6.84 23.51
CA ALA A 10 -2.25 7.48 24.07
C ALA A 10 -1.48 8.34 23.05
N TRP A 11 -1.74 8.19 21.75
CA TRP A 11 -1.09 9.00 20.72
C TRP A 11 -1.60 10.44 20.75
N ARG A 12 -0.75 11.37 21.19
CA ARG A 12 -1.01 12.82 21.23
C ARG A 12 -0.40 13.61 20.05
N GLY A 13 0.12 12.93 19.03
CA GLY A 13 0.73 13.55 17.86
C GLY A 13 -0.30 13.99 16.79
N PRO A 14 0.16 14.47 15.62
CA PRO A 14 -0.73 14.94 14.54
C PRO A 14 -1.75 13.89 14.13
N ALA A 15 -3.02 14.29 13.96
CA ALA A 15 -4.15 13.40 13.65
C ALA A 15 -4.00 12.61 12.32
N ILE A 16 -3.09 13.06 11.46
CA ILE A 16 -2.73 12.41 10.20
C ILE A 16 -1.97 11.09 10.47
N LEU A 17 -1.22 10.97 11.56
CA LEU A 17 -0.44 9.77 11.90
C LEU A 17 -1.20 8.77 12.79
N SER A 18 -2.47 9.07 13.12
CA SER A 18 -3.30 8.20 13.97
C SER A 18 -3.69 6.89 13.28
N PHE A 19 -3.73 6.86 11.95
CA PHE A 19 -4.08 5.68 11.17
C PHE A 19 -3.25 5.60 9.89
N GLY A 20 -2.75 4.41 9.56
CA GLY A 20 -1.93 4.14 8.37
C GLY A 20 -2.57 4.55 7.05
N PHE A 21 -3.90 4.45 6.91
CA PHE A 21 -4.59 4.82 5.68
C PHE A 21 -4.61 6.34 5.43
N ARG A 22 -4.63 7.16 6.48
CA ARG A 22 -4.84 8.61 6.34
C ARG A 22 -3.73 9.34 5.57
N PRO A 23 -2.43 9.19 5.91
CA PRO A 23 -1.39 9.88 5.19
C PRO A 23 -1.28 9.33 3.76
N PHE A 24 -1.25 8.00 3.59
CA PHE A 24 -1.05 7.42 2.27
C PHE A 24 -2.19 7.71 1.29
N PHE A 25 -3.46 7.56 1.67
CA PHE A 25 -4.57 7.80 0.74
C PHE A 25 -4.71 9.29 0.38
N LEU A 26 -4.59 10.18 1.38
CA LEU A 26 -4.69 11.62 1.14
C LEU A 26 -3.56 12.11 0.22
N TRP A 27 -2.32 11.73 0.54
CA TRP A 27 -1.17 12.18 -0.24
C TRP A 27 -1.05 11.46 -1.59
N ALA A 28 -1.53 10.22 -1.72
CA ALA A 28 -1.66 9.57 -3.02
C ALA A 28 -2.63 10.34 -3.93
N ALA A 29 -3.78 10.79 -3.40
CA ALA A 29 -4.75 11.58 -4.16
C ALA A 29 -4.18 12.94 -4.59
N ILE A 30 -3.45 13.62 -3.70
CA ILE A 30 -2.75 14.88 -4.03
C ILE A 30 -1.67 14.61 -5.09
N TRP A 31 -0.88 13.56 -4.90
CA TRP A 31 0.22 13.24 -5.80
C TRP A 31 -0.25 12.90 -7.20
N VAL A 32 -1.29 12.08 -7.35
CA VAL A 32 -1.79 11.73 -8.69
C VAL A 32 -2.37 12.95 -9.43
N ALA A 33 -3.00 13.89 -8.71
CA ALA A 33 -3.47 15.14 -9.29
C ALA A 33 -2.29 16.03 -9.75
N LEU A 34 -1.24 16.14 -8.92
CA LEU A 34 -0.02 16.86 -9.28
C LEU A 34 0.71 16.18 -10.44
N ALA A 35 0.82 14.85 -10.43
CA ALA A 35 1.47 14.08 -11.48
C ALA A 35 0.77 14.28 -12.82
N MET A 36 -0.57 14.31 -12.84
CA MET A 36 -1.32 14.65 -14.07
C MET A 36 -1.11 16.10 -14.52
N ALA A 37 -1.09 17.04 -13.58
CA ALA A 37 -0.85 18.46 -13.88
C ALA A 37 0.56 18.71 -14.45
N LEU A 38 1.54 17.90 -14.05
CA LEU A 38 2.91 17.94 -14.58
C LEU A 38 3.04 17.16 -15.91
N TRP A 39 2.36 16.02 -16.02
CA TRP A 39 2.49 15.16 -17.18
C TRP A 39 1.81 15.70 -18.43
N ILE A 40 0.63 16.34 -18.32
CA ILE A 40 -0.08 16.87 -19.49
C ILE A 40 0.78 17.91 -20.26
N PRO A 41 1.36 18.93 -19.60
CA PRO A 41 2.30 19.85 -20.25
C PRO A 41 3.57 19.18 -20.77
N ALA A 42 4.05 18.13 -20.08
CA ALA A 42 5.23 17.40 -20.50
C ALA A 42 4.99 16.60 -21.79
N LEU A 43 3.81 16.00 -21.93
CA LEU A 43 3.41 15.28 -23.12
C LEU A 43 3.22 16.20 -24.33
N SER A 44 2.73 17.43 -24.11
CA SER A 44 2.57 18.42 -25.18
C SER A 44 3.88 19.10 -25.59
N GLY A 45 5.00 18.79 -24.92
CA GLY A 45 6.30 19.42 -25.16
C GLY A 45 6.41 20.85 -24.61
N SER A 46 5.42 21.31 -23.84
CA SER A 46 5.41 22.65 -23.23
C SER A 46 6.22 22.73 -21.93
N LEU A 47 6.56 21.58 -21.34
CA LEU A 47 7.36 21.45 -20.13
C LEU A 47 8.35 20.31 -20.30
N GLU A 48 9.62 20.56 -20.05
CA GLU A 48 10.60 19.47 -19.88
C GLU A 48 10.63 19.09 -18.40
N LEU A 49 10.26 17.85 -18.08
CA LEU A 49 10.38 17.35 -16.71
C LEU A 49 11.87 17.21 -16.38
N PRO A 50 12.33 17.67 -15.20
CA PRO A 50 13.68 17.43 -14.74
C PRO A 50 13.81 16.00 -14.23
N SER A 51 13.49 15.02 -15.08
CA SER A 51 13.59 13.59 -14.81
C SER A 51 14.45 12.91 -15.86
N ARG A 52 15.10 11.80 -15.50
CA ARG A 52 15.81 10.93 -16.46
C ARG A 52 14.88 10.08 -17.29
N PHE A 53 13.64 9.93 -16.85
CA PHE A 53 12.63 9.20 -17.59
C PHE A 53 12.07 10.08 -18.70
N ASP A 54 11.79 9.47 -19.85
CA ASP A 54 10.92 10.10 -20.84
C ASP A 54 9.52 10.33 -20.24
N ALA A 55 8.73 11.23 -20.83
CA ALA A 55 7.44 11.63 -20.29
C ALA A 55 6.48 10.43 -20.08
N ALA A 56 6.50 9.42 -20.94
CA ALA A 56 5.63 8.26 -20.83
C ALA A 56 6.10 7.27 -19.76
N SER A 57 7.41 6.99 -19.69
CA SER A 57 7.99 6.18 -18.60
C SER A 57 7.82 6.84 -17.25
N TRP A 58 7.97 8.16 -17.16
CA TRP A 58 7.73 8.91 -15.93
C TRP A 58 6.29 8.76 -15.45
N HIS A 59 5.32 8.96 -16.35
CA HIS A 59 3.90 8.77 -16.02
C HIS A 59 3.58 7.34 -15.58
N ALA A 60 4.06 6.35 -16.34
CA ALA A 60 3.82 4.95 -16.04
C ALA A 60 4.40 4.57 -14.66
N HIS A 61 5.60 5.06 -14.34
CA HIS A 61 6.23 4.86 -13.03
C HIS A 61 5.44 5.53 -11.91
N GLU A 62 5.06 6.79 -12.08
CA GLU A 62 4.39 7.57 -11.04
C GLU A 62 2.98 7.08 -10.73
N PHE A 63 2.29 6.50 -11.71
CA PHE A 63 0.98 5.88 -11.48
C PHE A 63 1.09 4.49 -10.85
N LEU A 64 1.99 3.65 -11.37
CA LEU A 64 2.10 2.27 -10.93
C LEU A 64 2.91 2.14 -9.64
N PHE A 65 4.12 2.67 -9.59
CA PHE A 65 5.01 2.55 -8.43
C PHE A 65 4.90 3.73 -7.47
N GLY A 66 4.40 4.88 -7.93
CA GLY A 66 4.14 6.04 -7.07
C GLY A 66 2.81 5.99 -6.35
N TYR A 67 1.73 6.26 -7.09
CA TYR A 67 0.37 6.33 -6.56
C TYR A 67 -0.09 4.99 -6.02
N LEU A 68 -0.04 3.93 -6.82
CA LEU A 68 -0.60 2.64 -6.42
C LEU A 68 0.17 2.02 -5.24
N SER A 69 1.49 2.21 -5.14
CA SER A 69 2.24 1.73 -3.96
C SER A 69 1.78 2.37 -2.66
N ALA A 70 1.39 3.66 -2.66
CA ALA A 70 0.82 4.32 -1.50
C ALA A 70 -0.56 3.75 -1.14
N ILE A 71 -1.41 3.46 -2.13
CA ILE A 71 -2.70 2.80 -1.89
C ILE A 71 -2.50 1.40 -1.31
N ILE A 72 -1.56 0.63 -1.86
CA ILE A 72 -1.17 -0.69 -1.36
C ILE A 72 -0.66 -0.60 0.08
N ALA A 73 0.23 0.35 0.38
CA ALA A 73 0.75 0.56 1.72
C ALA A 73 -0.37 0.89 2.71
N GLY A 74 -1.23 1.86 2.38
CA GLY A 74 -2.37 2.23 3.21
C GLY A 74 -3.32 1.06 3.48
N PHE A 75 -3.60 0.25 2.45
CA PHE A 75 -4.43 -0.95 2.59
C PHE A 75 -3.77 -2.00 3.49
N LEU A 76 -2.53 -2.40 3.19
CA LEU A 76 -1.82 -3.45 3.91
C LEU A 76 -1.57 -3.09 5.38
N LEU A 77 -1.26 -1.82 5.68
CA LEU A 77 -1.09 -1.34 7.05
C LEU A 77 -2.37 -1.42 7.89
N THR A 78 -3.55 -1.49 7.25
CA THR A 78 -4.83 -1.72 7.93
C THR A 78 -5.26 -3.19 7.93
N ALA A 79 -4.94 -3.93 6.86
CA ALA A 79 -5.35 -5.33 6.71
C ALA A 79 -4.48 -6.30 7.54
N VAL A 80 -3.16 -6.09 7.57
CA VAL A 80 -2.21 -7.01 8.22
C VAL A 80 -2.47 -7.15 9.74
N PRO A 81 -2.71 -6.08 10.51
CA PRO A 81 -3.05 -6.20 11.93
C PRO A 81 -4.29 -7.07 12.18
N ASN A 82 -5.30 -6.97 11.30
CA ASN A 82 -6.53 -7.75 11.42
C ASN A 82 -6.28 -9.25 11.18
N TRP A 83 -5.33 -9.60 10.32
CA TRP A 83 -5.02 -10.99 10.00
C TRP A 83 -4.04 -11.65 10.97
N THR A 84 -3.13 -10.88 11.53
CA THR A 84 -2.04 -11.38 12.39
C THR A 84 -2.35 -11.25 13.88
N TRP A 85 -3.47 -10.58 14.22
CA TRP A 85 -3.84 -10.23 15.60
C TRP A 85 -2.77 -9.41 16.33
N GLN A 86 -1.87 -8.78 15.58
CA GLN A 86 -0.83 -7.90 16.11
C GLN A 86 -1.31 -6.45 16.16
N LEU A 87 -0.57 -5.66 16.94
CA LEU A 87 -0.86 -4.24 17.13
C LEU A 87 -0.58 -3.46 15.83
N PRO A 88 -1.51 -2.63 15.35
CA PRO A 88 -1.31 -1.77 14.18
C PRO A 88 -0.13 -0.83 14.40
N ILE A 89 0.62 -0.56 13.33
CA ILE A 89 1.63 0.50 13.34
C ILE A 89 0.92 1.84 13.52
N VAL A 90 1.28 2.54 14.58
CA VAL A 90 0.83 3.91 14.86
C VAL A 90 2.03 4.80 15.14
N GLY A 91 1.94 6.07 14.73
CA GLY A 91 2.94 7.10 15.05
C GLY A 91 4.20 7.08 14.17
N TRP A 92 5.37 7.17 14.80
CA TRP A 92 6.65 7.43 14.11
C TRP A 92 7.06 6.42 13.03
N PRO A 93 6.86 5.11 13.17
CA PRO A 93 7.22 4.17 12.10
C PRO A 93 6.38 4.38 10.83
N LEU A 94 5.13 4.82 10.97
CA LEU A 94 4.27 5.21 9.84
C LEU A 94 4.81 6.49 9.18
N GLY A 95 5.22 7.47 9.98
CA GLY A 95 5.87 8.68 9.49
C GLY A 95 7.15 8.38 8.70
N GLY A 96 7.96 7.42 9.17
CA GLY A 96 9.14 6.95 8.45
C GLY A 96 8.80 6.39 7.06
N LEU A 97 7.85 5.46 6.97
CA LEU A 97 7.40 4.91 5.67
C LEU A 97 6.86 6.02 4.75
N PHE A 98 6.12 6.98 5.29
CA PHE A 98 5.60 8.09 4.52
C PHE A 98 6.72 9.00 3.98
N VAL A 99 7.71 9.34 4.80
CA VAL A 99 8.88 10.13 4.37
C VAL A 99 9.67 9.40 3.30
N LEU A 100 9.87 8.08 3.43
CA LEU A 100 10.51 7.28 2.38
C LEU A 100 9.72 7.33 1.06
N TRP A 101 8.39 7.26 1.12
CA TRP A 101 7.56 7.38 -0.07
C TRP A 101 7.67 8.77 -0.71
N VAL A 102 7.56 9.85 0.06
CA VAL A 102 7.74 11.22 -0.44
C VAL A 102 9.13 11.42 -1.03
N GLY A 103 10.17 10.86 -0.39
CA GLY A 103 11.54 10.89 -0.89
C GLY A 103 11.66 10.26 -2.28
N GLY A 104 11.08 9.06 -2.49
CA GLY A 104 11.08 8.40 -3.80
C GLY A 104 10.46 9.26 -4.91
N ARG A 105 9.35 9.95 -4.60
CA ARG A 105 8.65 10.84 -5.54
C ARG A 105 9.47 12.08 -5.88
N ALA A 106 10.08 12.71 -4.87
CA ALA A 106 10.93 13.87 -5.08
C ALA A 106 12.16 13.52 -5.94
N GLU A 107 12.78 12.37 -5.69
CA GLU A 107 13.94 11.87 -6.44
C GLU A 107 13.61 11.55 -7.90
N VAL A 108 12.49 10.87 -8.16
CA VAL A 108 12.07 10.55 -9.54
C VAL A 108 11.72 11.83 -10.31
N LEU A 109 11.14 12.83 -9.64
CA LEU A 109 10.86 14.15 -10.22
C LEU A 109 12.10 15.03 -10.40
N LEU A 110 13.15 14.87 -9.59
CA LEU A 110 14.35 15.72 -9.55
C LEU A 110 15.64 14.93 -9.79
N SER A 111 15.61 13.95 -10.70
CA SER A 111 16.71 13.00 -10.87
C SER A 111 18.00 13.48 -11.57
N PRO A 112 18.07 14.55 -12.39
CA PRO A 112 19.25 14.89 -13.22
C PRO A 112 20.59 14.97 -12.48
N GLY A 113 20.59 15.38 -11.20
CA GLY A 113 21.81 15.56 -10.41
C GLY A 113 22.30 14.34 -9.62
N LEU A 114 21.52 13.25 -9.54
CA LEU A 114 21.79 12.15 -8.60
C LEU A 114 22.13 10.85 -9.32
N PRO A 115 23.07 10.00 -8.87
CA PRO A 115 23.35 8.73 -9.55
C PRO A 115 22.09 7.87 -9.75
N SER A 116 21.96 7.16 -10.88
CA SER A 116 20.78 6.32 -11.18
C SER A 116 20.50 5.31 -10.06
N LEU A 117 21.55 4.73 -9.48
CA LEU A 117 21.44 3.83 -8.34
C LEU A 117 20.88 4.52 -7.09
N ALA A 118 21.24 5.78 -6.84
CA ALA A 118 20.72 6.52 -5.68
C ALA A 118 19.21 6.77 -5.80
N VAL A 119 18.75 7.20 -6.98
CA VAL A 119 17.33 7.39 -7.28
C VAL A 119 16.55 6.07 -7.08
N ALA A 120 17.07 4.97 -7.62
CA ALA A 120 16.45 3.65 -7.47
C ALA A 120 16.38 3.21 -6.00
N LEU A 121 17.45 3.42 -5.22
CA LEU A 121 17.49 3.03 -3.81
C LEU A 121 16.49 3.83 -2.97
N VAL A 122 16.36 5.13 -3.19
CA VAL A 122 15.40 5.97 -2.46
C VAL A 122 13.96 5.60 -2.83
N ASP A 123 13.67 5.39 -4.11
CA ASP A 123 12.32 4.99 -4.56
C ASP A 123 11.94 3.58 -4.08
N LEU A 124 12.89 2.65 -4.03
CA LEU A 124 12.66 1.29 -3.51
C LEU A 124 12.59 1.23 -1.99
N ALA A 125 13.06 2.25 -1.25
CA ALA A 125 13.18 2.20 0.19
C ALA A 125 11.84 1.94 0.89
N MET A 126 10.76 2.60 0.47
CA MET A 126 9.43 2.39 1.05
C MET A 126 8.88 0.98 0.78
N PRO A 127 8.74 0.51 -0.49
CA PRO A 127 8.18 -0.82 -0.75
C PRO A 127 9.04 -1.95 -0.17
N VAL A 128 10.36 -1.79 -0.10
CA VAL A 128 11.26 -2.75 0.57
C VAL A 128 11.01 -2.77 2.09
N ALA A 129 10.95 -1.59 2.72
CA ALA A 129 10.66 -1.48 4.15
C ALA A 129 9.29 -2.07 4.51
N LEU A 130 8.27 -1.80 3.68
CA LEU A 130 6.94 -2.36 3.82
C LEU A 130 6.93 -3.88 3.67
N THR A 131 7.64 -4.41 2.67
CA THR A 131 7.78 -5.86 2.44
C THR A 131 8.45 -6.53 3.65
N GLY A 132 9.53 -5.96 4.17
CA GLY A 132 10.22 -6.47 5.35
C GLY A 132 9.33 -6.45 6.61
N PHE A 133 8.57 -5.37 6.80
CA PHE A 133 7.58 -5.29 7.88
C PHE A 133 6.52 -6.38 7.75
N LEU A 134 5.91 -6.55 6.57
CA LEU A 134 4.90 -7.59 6.33
C LEU A 134 5.46 -8.99 6.55
N ALA A 135 6.67 -9.25 6.06
CA ALA A 135 7.33 -10.55 6.24
C ALA A 135 7.49 -10.87 7.73
N ARG A 136 7.97 -9.92 8.53
CA ARG A 136 8.09 -10.08 9.99
C ARG A 136 6.75 -10.40 10.62
N GLU A 137 5.70 -9.64 10.32
CA GLU A 137 4.38 -9.82 10.93
C GLU A 137 3.75 -11.17 10.57
N ILE A 138 3.88 -11.61 9.31
CA ILE A 138 3.35 -12.90 8.85
C ILE A 138 4.10 -14.07 9.49
N ILE A 139 5.43 -13.99 9.59
CA ILE A 139 6.26 -15.04 10.20
C ILE A 139 5.97 -15.16 11.70
N VAL A 140 5.94 -14.04 12.42
CA VAL A 140 5.65 -14.01 13.87
C VAL A 140 4.21 -14.43 14.15
N GLY A 141 3.26 -13.95 13.35
CA GLY A 141 1.85 -14.32 13.44
C GLY A 141 1.53 -15.72 12.90
N LYS A 142 2.51 -16.43 12.32
CA LYS A 142 2.38 -17.74 11.66
C LYS A 142 1.21 -17.80 10.66
N ASN A 143 0.90 -16.68 10.01
CA ASN A 143 -0.24 -16.57 9.12
C ASN A 143 0.14 -16.88 7.66
N TRP A 144 0.47 -18.15 7.41
CA TRP A 144 0.94 -18.64 6.12
C TRP A 144 -0.06 -18.44 4.98
N ARG A 145 -1.35 -18.32 5.32
CA ARG A 145 -2.43 -18.13 4.33
C ARG A 145 -2.30 -16.80 3.59
N ASN A 146 -1.71 -15.79 4.23
CA ASN A 146 -1.54 -14.44 3.68
C ASN A 146 -0.16 -14.20 3.06
N LEU A 147 0.63 -15.25 2.85
CA LEU A 147 1.89 -15.15 2.10
C LEU A 147 1.69 -14.66 0.66
N ILE A 148 0.50 -14.82 0.10
CA ILE A 148 0.19 -14.33 -1.24
C ILE A 148 0.34 -12.81 -1.33
N ALA A 149 -0.15 -12.05 -0.34
CA ALA A 149 0.01 -10.60 -0.29
C ALA A 149 1.49 -10.18 -0.20
N LEU A 150 2.28 -10.89 0.63
CA LEU A 150 3.73 -10.67 0.73
C LEU A 150 4.44 -10.99 -0.59
N THR A 151 4.07 -12.08 -1.24
CA THR A 151 4.65 -12.50 -2.52
C THR A 151 4.33 -11.50 -3.62
N MET A 152 3.08 -11.05 -3.73
CA MET A 152 2.67 -10.05 -4.71
C MET A 152 3.38 -8.70 -4.46
N LEU A 153 3.48 -8.25 -3.21
CA LEU A 153 4.24 -7.04 -2.88
C LEU A 153 5.74 -7.19 -3.17
N GLY A 154 6.32 -8.36 -2.94
CA GLY A 154 7.69 -8.68 -3.31
C GLY A 154 7.92 -8.61 -4.81
N ILE A 155 7.04 -9.22 -5.61
CA ILE A 155 7.09 -9.14 -7.08
C ILE A 155 6.95 -7.68 -7.53
N PHE A 156 6.02 -6.93 -6.95
CA PHE A 156 5.82 -5.51 -7.26
C PHE A 156 7.09 -4.69 -6.96
N THR A 157 7.76 -4.96 -5.84
CA THR A 157 9.02 -4.28 -5.46
C THR A 157 10.16 -4.64 -6.42
N ILE A 158 10.32 -5.91 -6.77
CA ILE A 158 11.31 -6.37 -7.76
C ILE A 158 11.03 -5.74 -9.13
N SER A 159 9.76 -5.65 -9.51
CA SER A 159 9.32 -5.05 -10.76
C SER A 159 9.70 -3.57 -10.84
N ASN A 160 9.61 -2.83 -9.73
CA ASN A 160 10.10 -1.44 -9.66
C ASN A 160 11.62 -1.38 -9.84
N ALA A 161 12.37 -2.30 -9.23
CA ALA A 161 13.82 -2.36 -9.39
C ALA A 161 14.23 -2.65 -10.84
N ILE A 162 13.51 -3.56 -11.51
CA ILE A 162 13.70 -3.84 -12.94
C ILE A 162 13.37 -2.60 -13.78
N PHE A 163 12.30 -1.86 -13.46
CA PHE A 163 11.96 -0.62 -14.17
C PHE A 163 13.08 0.42 -14.10
N HIS A 164 13.64 0.65 -12.90
CA HIS A 164 14.80 1.54 -12.73
C HIS A 164 16.03 1.04 -13.48
N TRP A 165 16.24 -0.27 -13.53
CA TRP A 165 17.34 -0.88 -14.27
C TRP A 165 17.20 -0.70 -15.78
N GLU A 166 16.02 -0.94 -16.34
CA GLU A 166 15.69 -0.72 -17.76
C GLU A 166 15.89 0.77 -18.13
N ALA A 167 15.36 1.67 -17.31
CA ALA A 167 15.53 3.10 -17.52
C ALA A 167 17.00 3.56 -17.41
N ALA A 168 17.78 2.97 -16.51
CA ALA A 168 19.21 3.29 -16.37
C ALA A 168 20.06 2.84 -17.57
N ARG A 169 19.58 1.86 -18.35
CA ARG A 169 20.22 1.42 -19.60
C ARG A 169 19.83 2.28 -20.81
N GLY A 170 18.89 3.20 -20.64
CA GLY A 170 18.31 3.99 -21.72
C GLY A 170 17.23 3.26 -22.51
N ASP A 171 16.72 2.14 -21.99
CA ASP A 171 15.60 1.42 -22.60
C ASP A 171 14.27 2.17 -22.33
N TYR A 172 13.26 1.95 -23.18
CA TYR A 172 11.92 2.50 -22.98
C TYR A 172 11.15 1.70 -21.91
N ALA A 173 11.39 2.05 -20.64
CA ALA A 173 10.88 1.32 -19.47
C ALA A 173 9.34 1.21 -19.43
N ALA A 174 8.60 2.16 -20.03
CA ALA A 174 7.14 2.07 -20.19
C ALA A 174 6.65 0.83 -20.98
N GLN A 175 7.52 0.18 -21.76
CA GLN A 175 7.21 -1.10 -22.42
C GLN A 175 8.05 -2.27 -21.90
N GLY A 176 8.82 -2.02 -20.85
CA GLY A 176 9.73 -2.97 -20.24
C GLY A 176 9.01 -4.09 -19.47
N TYR A 177 9.81 -5.06 -19.03
CA TYR A 177 9.34 -6.16 -18.20
C TYR A 177 8.94 -5.69 -16.81
N GLY A 178 9.62 -4.66 -16.28
CA GLY A 178 9.32 -4.10 -14.96
C GLY A 178 7.87 -3.60 -14.87
N LEU A 179 7.42 -2.82 -15.86
CA LEU A 179 6.05 -2.30 -15.85
C LEU A 179 5.01 -3.44 -15.93
N ARG A 180 5.20 -4.39 -16.85
CA ARG A 180 4.25 -5.51 -17.06
C ARG A 180 4.15 -6.41 -15.84
N ALA A 181 5.29 -6.77 -15.24
CA ALA A 181 5.32 -7.59 -14.04
C ALA A 181 4.70 -6.86 -12.84
N GLY A 182 5.00 -5.56 -12.67
CA GLY A 182 4.43 -4.74 -11.60
C GLY A 182 2.92 -4.59 -11.73
N LEU A 183 2.43 -4.31 -12.93
CA LEU A 183 0.99 -4.21 -13.21
C LEU A 183 0.31 -5.57 -13.01
N GLY A 184 0.90 -6.66 -13.49
CA GLY A 184 0.39 -8.01 -13.27
C GLY A 184 0.29 -8.36 -11.79
N ALA A 185 1.32 -8.07 -11.00
CA ALA A 185 1.31 -8.28 -9.56
C ALA A 185 0.24 -7.44 -8.85
N ALA A 186 0.08 -6.17 -9.23
CA ALA A 186 -0.95 -5.29 -8.72
C ALA A 186 -2.37 -5.81 -9.01
N LEU A 187 -2.64 -6.15 -10.27
CA LEU A 187 -3.94 -6.68 -10.69
C LEU A 187 -4.26 -8.01 -10.02
N MET A 188 -3.27 -8.91 -9.93
CA MET A 188 -3.41 -10.17 -9.21
C MET A 188 -3.68 -9.95 -7.73
N MET A 189 -3.01 -8.98 -7.10
CA MET A 189 -3.24 -8.68 -5.69
C MET A 189 -4.67 -8.17 -5.46
N ILE A 190 -5.17 -7.26 -6.31
CA ILE A 190 -6.54 -6.73 -6.23
C ILE A 190 -7.58 -7.82 -6.53
N GLY A 191 -7.31 -8.67 -7.53
CA GLY A 191 -8.21 -9.76 -7.94
C GLY A 191 -8.14 -10.99 -7.04
N SER A 192 -7.08 -11.14 -6.24
CA SER A 192 -6.92 -12.27 -5.33
C SER A 192 -7.98 -12.22 -4.23
N ARG A 193 -8.50 -13.40 -3.87
CA ARG A 193 -9.71 -13.61 -3.06
C ARG A 193 -9.59 -13.15 -1.60
N ASP A 194 -8.49 -12.52 -1.21
CA ASP A 194 -8.27 -11.98 0.14
C ASP A 194 -9.13 -10.74 0.42
N VAL A 195 -9.52 -9.98 -0.62
CA VAL A 195 -10.59 -8.97 -0.51
C VAL A 195 -11.96 -9.64 -0.21
N GLY A 196 -12.13 -10.91 -0.57
CA GLY A 196 -13.34 -11.70 -0.28
C GLY A 196 -13.53 -12.06 1.20
N LEU A 197 -12.50 -11.96 2.04
CA LEU A 197 -12.67 -12.06 3.50
C LEU A 197 -13.41 -10.85 4.07
N ILE A 198 -13.30 -9.68 3.45
CA ILE A 198 -14.08 -8.50 3.80
C ILE A 198 -15.56 -8.71 3.46
N SER A 199 -15.90 -9.45 2.39
CA SER A 199 -17.32 -9.78 2.12
C SER A 199 -17.92 -10.71 3.17
N HIS A 200 -17.17 -11.66 3.74
CA HIS A 200 -17.70 -12.50 4.82
C HIS A 200 -17.86 -11.72 6.13
N VAL A 201 -16.92 -10.82 6.45
CA VAL A 201 -17.05 -9.93 7.62
C VAL A 201 -18.17 -8.91 7.41
N GLY A 202 -18.35 -8.39 6.20
CA GLY A 202 -19.44 -7.51 5.82
C GLY A 202 -20.81 -8.18 5.97
N LEU A 203 -20.96 -9.42 5.50
CA LEU A 203 -22.19 -10.20 5.68
C LEU A 203 -22.50 -10.48 7.16
N VAL A 204 -21.48 -10.70 7.98
CA VAL A 204 -21.66 -10.88 9.43
C VAL A 204 -22.04 -9.56 10.11
N GLN A 205 -21.42 -8.44 9.72
CA GLN A 205 -21.74 -7.11 10.24
C GLN A 205 -23.15 -6.67 9.82
N GLU A 206 -23.54 -6.94 8.58
CA GLU A 206 -24.87 -6.68 8.03
C GLU A 206 -25.91 -7.55 8.73
N ALA A 207 -25.62 -8.83 8.95
CA ALA A 207 -26.47 -9.72 9.76
C ALA A 207 -26.65 -9.19 11.20
N ILE A 208 -25.58 -8.74 11.87
CA ILE A 208 -25.65 -8.14 13.21
C ILE A 208 -26.48 -6.84 13.22
N THR A 209 -26.32 -6.01 12.19
CA THR A 209 -27.07 -4.74 12.04
C THR A 209 -28.56 -4.99 11.75
N GLN A 210 -28.87 -6.08 11.04
CA GLN A 210 -30.23 -6.59 10.84
C GLN A 210 -30.78 -7.34 12.07
N GLY A 211 -30.04 -7.36 13.17
CA GLY A 211 -30.48 -7.95 14.44
C GLY A 211 -30.20 -9.44 14.56
N PHE A 212 -29.40 -10.06 13.71
CA PHE A 212 -29.05 -11.48 13.84
C PHE A 212 -27.73 -11.65 14.60
N TYR A 213 -27.69 -12.56 15.57
CA TYR A 213 -26.46 -12.91 16.28
C TYR A 213 -26.34 -14.42 16.44
N VAL A 214 -25.10 -14.90 16.59
CA VAL A 214 -24.83 -16.33 16.81
C VAL A 214 -24.76 -16.58 18.31
N ARG A 215 -25.75 -17.31 18.85
CA ARG A 215 -25.72 -17.77 20.24
C ARG A 215 -25.00 -19.11 20.31
N SER A 216 -23.87 -19.15 21.02
CA SER A 216 -23.17 -20.40 21.36
C SER A 216 -23.82 -21.01 22.59
N THR A 217 -24.40 -22.22 22.43
CA THR A 217 -24.93 -23.01 23.56
C THR A 217 -24.12 -24.30 23.71
N GLN A 218 -24.24 -25.00 24.84
CA GLN A 218 -23.58 -26.31 25.03
C GLN A 218 -24.01 -27.39 24.01
N ARG A 219 -25.09 -27.16 23.23
CA ARG A 219 -25.57 -28.04 22.15
C ARG A 219 -25.14 -27.60 20.73
N GLY A 220 -24.36 -26.52 20.59
CA GLY A 220 -23.90 -25.98 19.30
C GLY A 220 -24.26 -24.50 19.09
N SER A 221 -23.76 -23.93 18.00
CA SER A 221 -23.99 -22.54 17.58
C SER A 221 -25.26 -22.40 16.74
N ARG A 222 -26.18 -21.53 17.15
CA ARG A 222 -27.44 -21.25 16.42
C ARG A 222 -27.50 -19.76 16.09
N VAL A 223 -27.93 -19.42 14.87
CA VAL A 223 -28.23 -18.04 14.46
C VAL A 223 -29.61 -17.67 14.99
N GLU A 224 -29.71 -16.59 15.77
CA GLU A 224 -30.98 -16.10 16.35
C GLU A 224 -31.23 -14.64 15.94
N GLU A 225 -32.49 -14.29 15.68
CA GLU A 225 -32.97 -12.92 15.46
C GLU A 225 -33.19 -12.23 16.82
N ARG A 226 -32.77 -10.98 16.95
CA ARG A 226 -32.91 -10.14 18.16
C ARG A 226 -34.33 -9.59 18.27
N ARG A 227 -35.33 -10.47 18.30
CA ARG A 227 -36.69 -10.13 18.74
C ARG A 227 -36.79 -10.29 20.25
N GLY A 228 -37.06 -9.18 20.96
CA GLY A 228 -37.51 -9.21 22.36
C GLY A 228 -36.45 -8.94 23.43
N MET A 229 -35.79 -7.78 23.39
CA MET A 229 -35.25 -7.16 24.60
C MET A 229 -35.74 -5.71 24.64
N GLU A 230 -37.04 -5.56 24.91
CA GLU A 230 -37.61 -4.38 25.58
C GLU A 230 -37.99 -4.81 27.00
#